data_AF-A0A936FNX0-F1
#
_entry.id   AF-A0A936FNX0-F1
#
_cell.length_a   1.000
_cell.length_b   1.000
_cell.length_c   1.000
_cell.angle_alpha   90.00
_cell.angle_beta   90.00
_cell.angle_gamma   90.00
#
_symmetry.space_group_name_H-M   'P 1'
#
loop_
_entity.id
_entity.type
_entity.pdbx_description
1 polymer ?
#
loop_
_entity_poly.entity_id
_entity_poly.type
_entity_poly.pdbx_seq_one_letter_code
_entity_poly.pdbx_strand_id
1 'polypeptide(L)'
;MTLWPVALPTDPDSPPLQATITEMPPPPTPTAVAAAPARAKPRPRRAAPLPAPVSVPVVAAEPEPETIAPTPDALAAGPELPPEPPQLAVTEPAAAPASTLDTTLPPRVDLVYKAFFGTQGFLIGEAVYRFEHADNQYRIATVGEARGLAALLLRGQGRLESRGTITAQGLQPHEFNVERGSSERRETALFDWETGMVTLHDAKTEALDLPTYDPLAIMWQFYFSPPTESRFGFAVATTRRVARYLFTREGSDRIAWSGGELETERWHRGSEDGKTEALVWLAPSLHYLPVKMRVSNTDRGTVEALLDSIRVDQKLARQ
;
A
#
# COMPACT_ATOMS: atom_id res chain seq x y z
N MET A 1 -44.75 -31.51 -0.68
CA MET A 1 -44.87 -31.01 -2.07
C MET A 1 -43.52 -30.46 -2.47
N THR A 2 -42.83 -31.17 -3.35
CA THR A 2 -41.44 -30.93 -3.76
C THR A 2 -41.47 -30.71 -5.26
N LEU A 3 -41.22 -29.50 -5.75
CA LEU A 3 -41.04 -29.22 -7.18
C LEU A 3 -40.14 -28.00 -7.37
N TRP A 4 -38.85 -28.23 -7.60
CA TRP A 4 -38.06 -27.44 -8.55
C TRP A 4 -36.99 -28.35 -9.15
N PRO A 5 -37.00 -28.61 -10.47
CA PRO A 5 -35.89 -29.25 -11.14
C PRO A 5 -34.91 -28.16 -11.55
N VAL A 6 -33.75 -28.07 -10.89
CA VAL A 6 -32.60 -27.36 -11.48
C VAL A 6 -31.86 -28.40 -12.30
N ALA A 7 -32.11 -28.40 -13.61
CA ALA A 7 -31.24 -29.08 -14.55
C ALA A 7 -29.87 -28.38 -14.51
N LEU A 8 -28.82 -29.12 -14.16
CA LEU A 8 -27.45 -28.66 -14.35
C LEU A 8 -27.22 -28.53 -15.87
N PRO A 9 -26.66 -27.42 -16.37
CA PRO A 9 -26.22 -27.38 -17.76
C PRO A 9 -25.07 -28.38 -17.94
N THR A 10 -25.37 -29.51 -18.58
CA THR A 10 -24.37 -30.41 -19.17
C THR A 10 -24.04 -29.87 -20.56
N ASP A 11 -23.32 -28.75 -20.59
CA ASP A 11 -22.75 -28.26 -21.83
C ASP A 11 -21.27 -28.68 -21.89
N PRO A 12 -20.90 -29.68 -22.71
CA PRO A 12 -19.52 -30.11 -22.85
C PRO A 12 -18.63 -29.09 -23.59
N ASP A 13 -19.19 -27.98 -24.07
CA ASP A 13 -18.47 -26.95 -24.84
C ASP A 13 -18.10 -25.68 -24.05
N SER A 14 -18.10 -25.73 -22.71
CA SER A 14 -17.40 -24.70 -21.94
C SER A 14 -15.89 -24.83 -22.18
N PRO A 15 -15.21 -23.83 -22.78
CA PRO A 15 -13.76 -23.91 -22.91
C PRO A 15 -13.15 -24.02 -21.51
N PRO A 16 -12.14 -24.89 -21.32
CA PRO A 16 -11.51 -25.04 -20.01
C PRO A 16 -11.02 -23.68 -19.53
N LEU A 17 -11.31 -23.34 -18.28
CA LEU A 17 -10.69 -22.21 -17.59
C LEU A 17 -9.17 -22.39 -17.69
N GLN A 18 -8.52 -21.58 -18.52
CA GLN A 18 -7.07 -21.62 -18.66
C GLN A 18 -6.46 -20.92 -17.45
N ALA A 19 -5.83 -21.70 -16.57
CA ALA A 19 -5.00 -21.20 -15.50
C ALA A 19 -3.64 -20.78 -16.11
N THR A 20 -3.59 -19.57 -16.66
CA THR A 20 -2.31 -18.98 -17.07
C THR A 20 -1.75 -18.20 -15.88
N ILE A 21 -0.60 -18.63 -15.37
CA ILE A 21 0.26 -17.83 -14.49
C ILE A 21 0.67 -16.61 -15.31
N THR A 22 -0.13 -15.56 -15.22
CA THR A 22 0.12 -14.31 -15.93
C THR A 22 0.83 -13.42 -14.94
N GLU A 23 2.04 -12.99 -15.31
CA GLU A 23 2.75 -11.92 -14.61
C GLU A 23 1.79 -10.73 -14.47
N MET A 24 1.56 -10.29 -13.24
CA MET A 24 0.65 -9.18 -13.00
C MET A 24 1.30 -7.93 -13.63
N PRO A 25 0.56 -7.09 -14.36
CA PRO A 25 1.04 -5.78 -14.80
C PRO A 25 1.71 -4.96 -13.69
N PRO A 26 2.54 -3.96 -14.02
CA PRO A 26 2.87 -2.92 -13.07
C PRO A 26 1.63 -2.06 -12.72
N PRO A 27 1.60 -1.42 -11.54
CA PRO A 27 0.58 -0.41 -11.23
C PRO A 27 0.62 0.74 -12.26
N PRO A 28 -0.51 1.41 -12.51
CA PRO A 28 -0.49 2.62 -13.34
C PRO A 28 0.44 3.65 -12.72
N THR A 29 1.34 4.21 -13.53
CA THR A 29 2.29 5.24 -13.09
C THR A 29 1.50 6.45 -12.56
N PRO A 30 1.82 6.99 -11.36
CA PRO A 30 1.17 8.18 -10.85
C PRO A 30 1.34 9.32 -11.84
N THR A 31 0.24 9.73 -12.49
CA THR A 31 0.23 11.04 -13.16
C THR A 31 0.25 12.06 -12.04
N ALA A 32 1.36 12.80 -11.92
CA ALA A 32 1.45 13.94 -11.02
C ALA A 32 0.35 14.93 -11.40
N VAL A 33 -0.75 14.93 -10.64
CA VAL A 33 -1.73 16.00 -10.72
C VAL A 33 -1.00 17.25 -10.25
N ALA A 34 -0.81 18.19 -11.16
CA ALA A 34 -0.24 19.50 -10.86
C ALA A 34 -0.96 20.07 -9.64
N ALA A 35 -0.19 20.36 -8.59
CA ALA A 35 -0.70 20.91 -7.35
C ALA A 35 -1.57 22.14 -7.66
N ALA A 36 -2.84 22.08 -7.27
CA ALA A 36 -3.68 23.27 -7.25
C ALA A 36 -3.02 24.33 -6.34
N PRO A 37 -3.01 25.61 -6.72
CA PRO A 37 -2.33 26.63 -5.95
C PRO A 37 -2.94 26.73 -4.55
N ALA A 38 -2.06 26.76 -3.55
CA ALA A 38 -2.41 26.88 -2.14
C ALA A 38 -3.32 28.09 -1.91
N ARG A 39 -4.55 27.84 -1.44
CA ARG A 39 -5.41 28.92 -0.91
C ARG A 39 -4.77 29.50 0.35
N ALA A 40 -4.74 30.83 0.40
CA ALA A 40 -4.09 31.61 1.44
C ALA A 40 -4.60 31.27 2.86
N LYS A 41 -3.65 31.17 3.81
CA LYS A 41 -3.91 30.96 5.23
C LYS A 41 -4.74 32.14 5.81
N PRO A 42 -5.74 31.90 6.69
CA PRO A 42 -6.44 32.97 7.36
C PRO A 42 -5.50 33.71 8.33
N ARG A 43 -5.55 35.06 8.27
CA ARG A 43 -4.77 35.98 9.10
C ARG A 43 -5.08 35.80 10.59
N PRO A 44 -4.09 35.87 11.49
CA PRO A 44 -4.31 35.83 12.93
C PRO A 44 -5.07 37.08 13.41
N ARG A 45 -6.06 36.85 14.28
CA ARG A 45 -6.86 37.89 14.93
C ARG A 45 -5.97 38.64 15.95
N ARG A 46 -5.89 39.96 15.76
CA ARG A 46 -5.16 40.95 16.55
C ARG A 46 -5.43 40.80 18.06
N ALA A 47 -4.40 40.49 18.84
CA ALA A 47 -4.39 40.68 20.28
C ALA A 47 -4.29 42.18 20.62
N ALA A 48 -4.98 42.62 21.67
CA ALA A 48 -4.96 43.99 22.17
C ALA A 48 -3.61 44.33 22.86
N PRO A 49 -3.19 45.61 22.91
CA PRO A 49 -1.84 45.97 23.33
C PRO A 49 -1.69 46.00 24.86
N LEU A 50 -0.58 45.47 25.36
CA LEU A 50 -0.05 45.73 26.70
C LEU A 50 0.69 47.09 26.72
N PRO A 51 0.63 47.86 27.81
CA PRO A 51 1.39 49.12 27.94
C PRO A 51 2.89 48.87 28.21
N ALA A 52 3.72 49.78 27.70
CA ALA A 52 5.20 49.81 27.83
C ALA A 52 5.64 50.97 28.78
N PRO A 53 6.94 51.28 28.93
CA PRO A 53 7.95 50.63 29.76
C PRO A 53 8.57 51.61 30.80
N VAL A 54 9.49 51.14 31.67
CA VAL A 54 10.36 52.01 32.48
C VAL A 54 11.83 51.58 32.35
N SER A 55 12.71 52.56 32.38
CA SER A 55 14.03 52.66 31.74
C SER A 55 15.25 52.20 32.57
N VAL A 56 16.24 51.59 31.87
CA VAL A 56 17.75 51.64 31.88
C VAL A 56 18.54 51.85 33.22
N PRO A 57 19.84 51.43 33.40
CA PRO A 57 20.92 51.40 32.37
C PRO A 57 22.11 50.40 32.47
N VAL A 58 22.78 50.23 31.30
CA VAL A 58 24.25 50.25 30.97
C VAL A 58 25.20 49.26 31.71
N VAL A 59 26.08 48.49 31.04
CA VAL A 59 27.46 48.87 30.63
C VAL A 59 28.01 47.91 29.55
N ALA A 60 28.57 48.52 28.49
CA ALA A 60 29.78 48.26 27.66
C ALA A 60 30.27 46.80 27.40
N ALA A 61 30.87 46.46 26.26
CA ALA A 61 31.69 47.27 25.37
C ALA A 61 31.78 46.69 23.93
N GLU A 62 31.77 47.59 22.94
CA GLU A 62 32.42 47.50 21.61
C GLU A 62 33.94 47.82 21.79
N PRO A 63 34.88 47.64 20.82
CA PRO A 63 34.62 47.64 19.39
C PRO A 63 35.48 46.76 18.45
N GLU A 64 35.00 46.71 17.19
CA GLU A 64 35.72 46.55 15.91
C GLU A 64 36.96 47.49 15.80
N PRO A 65 37.91 47.37 14.82
CA PRO A 65 37.61 47.21 13.39
C PRO A 65 38.69 46.61 12.43
N GLU A 66 38.30 46.58 11.15
CA GLU A 66 39.07 46.97 9.93
C GLU A 66 40.02 45.99 9.18
N THR A 67 39.53 45.62 7.98
CA THR A 67 40.15 45.53 6.63
C THR A 67 41.59 46.02 6.43
N ILE A 68 42.44 45.22 5.75
CA ILE A 68 43.45 45.67 4.76
C ILE A 68 43.72 44.56 3.71
N ALA A 69 43.73 44.92 2.42
CA ALA A 69 44.39 44.20 1.30
C ALA A 69 45.63 45.05 0.86
N PRO A 70 46.70 44.52 0.22
CA PRO A 70 46.70 44.28 -1.24
C PRO A 70 47.71 43.21 -1.79
N THR A 71 47.67 43.05 -3.13
CA THR A 71 48.45 42.29 -4.18
C THR A 71 49.97 42.65 -4.26
N PRO A 72 50.85 42.31 -5.26
CA PRO A 72 50.79 41.52 -6.54
C PRO A 72 52.06 40.69 -6.96
N ASP A 73 51.97 39.94 -8.09
CA ASP A 73 52.97 39.83 -9.19
C ASP A 73 52.50 38.80 -10.26
N ALA A 74 52.99 38.74 -11.51
CA ALA A 74 52.96 39.64 -12.67
C ALA A 74 53.44 38.83 -13.91
N LEU A 75 53.22 39.39 -15.12
CA LEU A 75 53.69 38.99 -16.47
C LEU A 75 53.02 37.80 -17.19
N ALA A 76 52.78 37.81 -18.51
CA ALA A 76 52.62 38.82 -19.56
C ALA A 76 52.34 38.07 -20.90
N ALA A 77 51.74 38.78 -21.85
CA ALA A 77 51.66 38.53 -23.31
C ALA A 77 50.56 37.59 -23.86
N GLY A 78 49.72 38.15 -24.74
CA GLY A 78 49.08 37.44 -25.87
C GLY A 78 49.63 38.00 -27.20
N PRO A 79 49.02 37.72 -28.37
CA PRO A 79 48.05 36.67 -28.71
C PRO A 79 48.43 35.88 -29.99
N GLU A 80 47.90 34.66 -30.20
CA GLU A 80 47.71 34.10 -31.55
C GLU A 80 46.61 33.01 -31.58
N LEU A 81 45.71 33.10 -32.55
CA LEU A 81 44.64 32.12 -32.89
C LEU A 81 45.01 31.45 -34.23
N PRO A 82 44.32 30.37 -34.68
CA PRO A 82 44.30 28.97 -34.21
C PRO A 82 44.78 28.00 -35.34
N PRO A 83 44.71 26.66 -35.15
CA PRO A 83 43.76 25.93 -35.99
C PRO A 83 42.96 24.83 -35.25
N GLU A 84 41.78 24.56 -35.77
CA GLU A 84 40.77 23.57 -35.37
C GLU A 84 40.98 22.22 -36.11
N PRO A 85 40.19 21.15 -35.86
CA PRO A 85 40.17 20.18 -34.74
C PRO A 85 40.59 18.76 -35.21
N PRO A 86 40.47 17.71 -34.35
CA PRO A 86 39.26 16.89 -34.44
C PRO A 86 38.64 16.52 -33.07
N GLN A 87 37.31 16.44 -33.10
CA GLN A 87 36.41 16.16 -31.98
C GLN A 87 36.67 14.78 -31.38
N LEU A 88 36.94 14.73 -30.07
CA LEU A 88 36.90 13.50 -29.28
C LEU A 88 35.44 13.15 -29.00
N ALA A 89 35.06 11.95 -29.43
CA ALA A 89 33.74 11.38 -29.23
C ALA A 89 33.38 11.34 -27.74
N VAL A 90 32.27 12.01 -27.39
CA VAL A 90 31.58 11.81 -26.12
C VAL A 90 30.82 10.49 -26.26
N THR A 91 31.30 9.45 -25.62
CA THR A 91 30.55 8.20 -25.46
C THR A 91 29.35 8.52 -24.55
N GLU A 92 28.19 8.68 -25.17
CA GLU A 92 26.90 8.79 -24.51
C GLU A 92 26.68 7.54 -23.65
N PRO A 93 26.34 7.65 -22.35
CA PRO A 93 25.95 6.48 -21.56
C PRO A 93 24.69 5.90 -22.22
N ALA A 94 24.80 4.66 -22.69
CA ALA A 94 23.66 3.89 -23.16
C ALA A 94 22.59 3.90 -22.06
N ALA A 95 21.55 4.69 -22.27
CA ALA A 95 20.35 4.65 -21.46
C ALA A 95 19.82 3.21 -21.55
N ALA A 96 19.81 2.53 -20.40
CA ALA A 96 19.06 1.29 -20.26
C ALA A 96 17.63 1.56 -20.75
N PRO A 97 17.02 0.66 -21.55
CA PRO A 97 15.67 0.88 -22.01
C PRO A 97 14.77 0.98 -20.77
N ALA A 98 14.12 2.13 -20.62
CA ALA A 98 13.00 2.26 -19.71
C ALA A 98 11.94 1.28 -20.22
N SER A 99 11.75 0.17 -19.51
CA SER A 99 10.68 -0.78 -19.79
C SER A 99 9.33 -0.10 -19.53
N THR A 100 8.79 0.58 -20.51
CA THR A 100 7.37 0.98 -20.52
C THR A 100 6.57 -0.23 -20.99
N LEU A 101 6.33 -1.18 -20.08
CA LEU A 101 5.23 -2.11 -20.23
C LEU A 101 4.00 -1.42 -19.64
N ASP A 102 3.25 -0.73 -20.50
CA ASP A 102 1.88 -0.28 -20.23
C ASP A 102 0.95 -1.49 -20.14
N THR A 103 1.19 -2.39 -19.19
CA THR A 103 0.25 -3.44 -18.88
C THR A 103 -0.68 -2.84 -17.82
N THR A 104 -1.94 -2.63 -18.17
CA THR A 104 -2.96 -2.13 -17.24
C THR A 104 -3.43 -3.26 -16.32
N LEU A 105 -3.56 -2.99 -15.01
CA LEU A 105 -4.15 -3.93 -14.04
C LEU A 105 -5.44 -4.55 -14.60
N PRO A 106 -5.57 -5.89 -14.69
CA PRO A 106 -6.75 -6.51 -15.28
C PRO A 106 -7.99 -6.10 -14.49
N PRO A 107 -9.17 -6.00 -15.13
CA PRO A 107 -10.39 -5.53 -14.46
C PRO A 107 -10.78 -6.40 -13.27
N ARG A 108 -10.32 -7.66 -13.26
CA ARG A 108 -10.54 -8.61 -12.17
C ARG A 108 -9.36 -9.54 -11.95
N VAL A 109 -8.96 -9.67 -10.68
CA VAL A 109 -7.89 -10.55 -10.23
C VAL A 109 -8.31 -11.24 -8.93
N ASP A 110 -8.15 -12.56 -8.87
CA ASP A 110 -8.36 -13.35 -7.66
C ASP A 110 -7.00 -13.80 -7.09
N LEU A 111 -6.72 -13.45 -5.83
CA LEU A 111 -5.61 -14.01 -5.06
C LEU A 111 -6.12 -15.16 -4.20
N VAL A 112 -5.57 -16.35 -4.40
CA VAL A 112 -5.97 -17.57 -3.69
C VAL A 112 -4.93 -17.85 -2.61
N TYR A 113 -5.34 -17.87 -1.35
CA TYR A 113 -4.48 -18.19 -0.21
C TYR A 113 -4.88 -19.49 0.46
N LYS A 114 -3.88 -20.28 0.85
CA LYS A 114 -4.03 -21.41 1.78
C LYS A 114 -3.62 -20.96 3.17
N ALA A 115 -4.47 -21.21 4.16
CA ALA A 115 -4.24 -20.88 5.56
C ALA A 115 -3.85 -22.13 6.36
N PHE A 116 -2.85 -21.99 7.23
CA PHE A 116 -2.30 -23.08 8.02
C PHE A 116 -2.26 -22.73 9.50
N PHE A 117 -2.52 -23.70 10.36
CA PHE A 117 -2.32 -23.61 11.79
C PHE A 117 -0.93 -24.10 12.17
N GLY A 118 -0.25 -23.32 13.02
CA GLY A 118 1.15 -23.53 13.39
C GLY A 118 2.11 -23.30 12.22
N THR A 119 3.40 -23.48 12.50
CA THR A 119 4.47 -23.42 11.49
C THR A 119 4.71 -24.76 10.80
N GLN A 120 4.06 -25.83 11.27
CA GLN A 120 4.19 -27.19 10.74
C GLN A 120 3.14 -27.55 9.68
N GLY A 121 2.33 -26.57 9.24
CA GLY A 121 1.55 -26.68 8.00
C GLY A 121 0.22 -27.44 8.10
N PHE A 122 -0.49 -27.39 9.24
CA PHE A 122 -1.84 -27.97 9.30
C PHE A 122 -2.83 -27.10 8.52
N LEU A 123 -3.23 -27.51 7.32
CA LEU A 123 -4.14 -26.75 6.46
C LEU A 123 -5.51 -26.59 7.14
N ILE A 124 -5.92 -25.34 7.37
CA ILE A 124 -7.23 -25.01 7.98
C ILE A 124 -8.24 -24.46 6.97
N GLY A 125 -7.80 -24.07 5.78
CA GLY A 125 -8.70 -23.73 4.69
C GLY A 125 -8.07 -22.91 3.58
N GLU A 126 -8.89 -22.59 2.58
CA GLU A 126 -8.56 -21.69 1.48
C GLU A 126 -9.37 -20.39 1.62
N ALA A 127 -8.85 -19.30 1.08
CA ALA A 127 -9.56 -18.05 0.93
C ALA A 127 -9.22 -17.40 -0.42
N VAL A 128 -10.26 -16.97 -1.14
CA VAL A 128 -10.12 -16.28 -2.42
C VAL A 128 -10.43 -14.80 -2.20
N TYR A 129 -9.47 -13.95 -2.55
CA TYR A 129 -9.55 -12.49 -2.48
C TYR A 129 -9.74 -11.95 -3.89
N ARG A 130 -10.97 -11.57 -4.22
CA ARG A 130 -11.32 -11.01 -5.51
C ARG A 130 -11.16 -9.51 -5.48
N PHE A 131 -10.27 -8.99 -6.30
CA PHE A 131 -10.15 -7.58 -6.64
C PHE A 131 -10.83 -7.33 -7.97
N GLU A 132 -11.76 -6.38 -8.00
CA GLU A 132 -12.45 -5.90 -9.20
C GLU A 132 -12.32 -4.39 -9.24
N HIS A 133 -12.08 -3.82 -10.43
CA HIS A 133 -12.05 -2.38 -10.60
C HIS A 133 -12.63 -1.92 -11.94
N ALA A 134 -13.25 -0.74 -11.92
CA ALA A 134 -13.75 -0.01 -13.07
C ALA A 134 -13.83 1.48 -12.72
N ASP A 135 -13.48 2.36 -13.66
CA ASP A 135 -13.60 3.82 -13.49
C ASP A 135 -12.98 4.37 -12.19
N ASN A 136 -11.76 3.91 -11.87
CA ASN A 136 -11.05 4.21 -10.62
C ASN A 136 -11.79 3.80 -9.34
N GLN A 137 -12.91 3.08 -9.41
CA GLN A 137 -13.53 2.45 -8.25
C GLN A 137 -13.06 1.01 -8.14
N TYR A 138 -12.87 0.55 -6.92
CA TYR A 138 -12.53 -0.84 -6.66
C TYR A 138 -13.53 -1.50 -5.72
N ARG A 139 -13.60 -2.83 -5.82
CA ARG A 139 -14.22 -3.72 -4.86
C ARG A 139 -13.26 -4.85 -4.56
N ILE A 140 -12.98 -5.09 -3.28
CA ILE A 140 -12.26 -6.27 -2.81
C ILE A 140 -13.21 -7.10 -1.98
N ALA A 141 -13.37 -8.38 -2.30
CA ALA A 141 -14.24 -9.27 -1.54
C ALA A 141 -13.59 -10.63 -1.31
N THR A 142 -13.90 -11.23 -0.17
CA THR A 142 -13.63 -12.66 0.05
C THR A 142 -14.74 -13.49 -0.57
N VAL A 143 -14.39 -14.48 -1.40
CA VAL A 143 -15.37 -15.36 -2.05
C VAL A 143 -15.66 -16.57 -1.16
N GLY A 144 -16.96 -16.79 -0.87
CA GLY A 144 -17.45 -17.90 -0.03
C GLY A 144 -17.39 -17.61 1.47
N GLU A 145 -17.97 -18.51 2.28
CA GLU A 145 -17.80 -18.49 3.74
C GLU A 145 -16.42 -19.05 4.11
N ALA A 146 -15.39 -18.24 3.89
CA ALA A 146 -14.00 -18.68 4.02
C ALA A 146 -13.71 -19.20 5.45
N ARG A 147 -13.19 -20.43 5.53
CA ARG A 147 -12.60 -21.02 6.75
C ARG A 147 -11.10 -20.69 6.93
N GLY A 148 -10.50 -20.00 5.94
CA GLY A 148 -9.07 -19.66 5.87
C GLY A 148 -8.71 -18.26 6.36
N LEU A 149 -8.21 -17.38 5.48
CA LEU A 149 -7.69 -16.04 5.82
C LEU A 149 -8.73 -15.11 6.49
N ALA A 150 -10.03 -15.32 6.26
CA ALA A 150 -11.07 -14.66 7.05
C ALA A 150 -10.98 -15.03 8.55
N ALA A 151 -10.52 -16.23 8.92
CA ALA A 151 -10.25 -16.56 10.32
C ALA A 151 -9.03 -15.81 10.89
N LEU A 152 -8.05 -15.45 10.06
CA LEU A 152 -6.94 -14.56 10.41
C LEU A 152 -7.43 -13.12 10.65
N LEU A 153 -8.27 -12.59 9.77
CA LEU A 153 -8.75 -11.20 9.83
C LEU A 153 -9.95 -11.01 10.79
N LEU A 154 -10.88 -11.95 10.83
CA LEU A 154 -12.18 -11.86 11.54
C LEU A 154 -12.30 -12.79 12.75
N ARG A 155 -11.29 -13.60 13.06
CA ARG A 155 -11.39 -14.61 14.13
C ARG A 155 -12.58 -15.58 13.91
N GLY A 156 -12.97 -15.87 12.67
CA GLY A 156 -14.05 -16.83 12.35
C GLY A 156 -14.40 -16.86 10.86
N GLN A 157 -15.47 -17.58 10.51
CA GLN A 157 -16.04 -17.56 9.16
C GLN A 157 -16.80 -16.25 8.93
N GLY A 158 -16.59 -15.63 7.78
CA GLY A 158 -17.32 -14.44 7.40
C GLY A 158 -16.95 -13.93 6.01
N ARG A 159 -17.82 -13.08 5.47
CA ARG A 159 -17.60 -12.40 4.21
C ARG A 159 -17.12 -10.98 4.50
N LEU A 160 -15.92 -10.68 4.04
CA LEU A 160 -15.35 -9.34 4.05
C LEU A 160 -15.54 -8.70 2.68
N GLU A 161 -15.82 -7.40 2.68
CA GLU A 161 -15.89 -6.60 1.48
C GLU A 161 -15.37 -5.19 1.74
N SER A 162 -14.51 -4.68 0.86
CA SER A 162 -14.02 -3.32 0.85
C SER A 162 -14.39 -2.67 -0.47
N ARG A 163 -14.83 -1.41 -0.42
CA ARG A 163 -15.06 -0.56 -1.58
C ARG A 163 -14.32 0.74 -1.40
N GLY A 164 -13.80 1.29 -2.48
CA GLY A 164 -13.12 2.56 -2.44
C GLY A 164 -12.71 3.04 -3.83
N THR A 165 -11.83 4.05 -3.83
CA THR A 165 -11.29 4.64 -5.05
C THR A 165 -9.80 4.32 -5.18
N ILE A 166 -9.34 4.06 -6.39
CA ILE A 166 -7.94 3.95 -6.78
C ILE A 166 -7.44 5.36 -7.10
N THR A 167 -6.52 5.85 -6.30
CA THR A 167 -5.90 7.18 -6.43
C THR A 167 -4.45 7.05 -6.91
N ALA A 168 -3.80 8.18 -7.19
CA ALA A 168 -2.37 8.21 -7.48
C ALA A 168 -1.48 7.73 -6.31
N GLN A 169 -2.02 7.65 -5.09
CA GLN A 169 -1.32 7.14 -3.90
C GLN A 169 -1.71 5.69 -3.55
N GLY A 170 -2.51 5.05 -4.41
CA GLY A 170 -3.04 3.70 -4.19
C GLY A 170 -4.49 3.71 -3.72
N LEU A 171 -4.85 2.71 -2.92
CA LEU A 171 -6.24 2.43 -2.56
C LEU A 171 -6.71 3.35 -1.43
N GLN A 172 -7.85 4.02 -1.64
CA GLN A 172 -8.52 4.84 -0.64
C GLN A 172 -9.90 4.21 -0.32
N PRO A 173 -10.04 3.43 0.76
CA PRO A 173 -11.30 2.82 1.17
C PRO A 173 -12.39 3.84 1.51
N HIS A 174 -13.64 3.60 1.12
CA HIS A 174 -14.82 4.38 1.54
C HIS A 174 -15.73 3.57 2.47
N GLU A 175 -15.78 2.25 2.28
CA GLU A 175 -16.63 1.35 3.05
C GLU A 175 -15.93 -0.01 3.23
N PHE A 176 -15.91 -0.50 4.47
CA PHE A 176 -15.46 -1.85 4.81
C PHE A 176 -16.53 -2.60 5.59
N ASN A 177 -16.94 -3.76 5.09
CA ASN A 177 -18.01 -4.58 5.63
C ASN A 177 -17.51 -5.96 6.08
N VAL A 178 -18.08 -6.43 7.18
CA VAL A 178 -17.84 -7.75 7.74
C VAL A 178 -19.18 -8.41 8.04
N GLU A 179 -19.47 -9.54 7.40
CA GLU A 179 -20.66 -10.35 7.67
C GLU A 179 -20.24 -11.69 8.28
N ARG A 180 -20.83 -12.06 9.42
CA ARG A 180 -20.55 -13.34 10.08
C ARG A 180 -21.79 -14.24 10.07
N GLY A 181 -21.80 -15.22 9.17
CA GLY A 181 -22.84 -16.25 9.01
C GLY A 181 -24.18 -15.77 8.45
N SER A 182 -24.63 -14.56 8.78
CA SER A 182 -25.84 -13.95 8.19
C SER A 182 -25.64 -12.46 7.93
N SER A 183 -26.41 -11.92 6.98
CA SER A 183 -26.42 -10.49 6.64
C SER A 183 -26.88 -9.60 7.81
N GLU A 184 -27.68 -10.13 8.73
CA GLU A 184 -28.11 -9.44 9.95
C GLU A 184 -26.97 -9.18 10.93
N ARG A 185 -25.86 -9.93 10.82
CA ARG A 185 -24.65 -9.74 11.63
C ARG A 185 -23.57 -9.01 10.84
N ARG A 186 -23.98 -7.99 10.08
CA ARG A 186 -23.09 -7.10 9.34
C ARG A 186 -22.54 -6.01 10.25
N GLU A 187 -21.22 -5.87 10.27
CA GLU A 187 -20.53 -4.71 10.82
C GLU A 187 -19.94 -3.89 9.67
N THR A 188 -19.89 -2.57 9.83
CA THR A 188 -19.43 -1.65 8.79
C THR A 188 -18.49 -0.61 9.39
N ALA A 189 -17.47 -0.22 8.63
CA ALA A 189 -16.69 0.99 8.82
C ALA A 189 -16.84 1.89 7.58
N LEU A 190 -17.22 3.16 7.79
CA LEU A 190 -17.39 4.18 6.76
C LEU A 190 -16.30 5.22 6.89
N PHE A 191 -15.54 5.43 5.82
CA PHE A 191 -14.39 6.32 5.78
C PHE A 191 -14.83 7.64 5.13
N ASP A 192 -14.75 8.72 5.89
CA ASP A 192 -15.00 10.06 5.42
C ASP A 192 -13.68 10.83 5.35
N TRP A 193 -13.12 10.87 4.14
CA TRP A 193 -11.86 11.55 3.85
C TRP A 193 -11.99 13.07 3.81
N GLU A 194 -13.20 13.61 3.64
CA GLU A 194 -13.44 15.05 3.66
C GLU A 194 -13.35 15.58 5.09
N THR A 195 -13.95 14.85 6.04
CA THR A 195 -13.89 15.20 7.46
C THR A 195 -12.68 14.62 8.20
N GLY A 196 -11.99 13.65 7.60
CA GLY A 196 -10.84 12.98 8.20
C GLY A 196 -11.21 12.01 9.32
N MET A 197 -12.38 11.37 9.22
CA MET A 197 -12.95 10.52 10.26
C MET A 197 -13.42 9.18 9.68
N VAL A 198 -13.40 8.13 10.51
CA VAL A 198 -14.03 6.84 10.21
C VAL A 198 -15.12 6.57 11.22
N THR A 199 -16.33 6.30 10.73
CA THR A 199 -17.45 5.81 11.54
C THR A 199 -17.43 4.28 11.54
N LEU A 200 -17.05 3.72 12.67
CA LEU A 200 -16.98 2.29 12.94
C LEU A 200 -18.38 1.74 13.29
N HIS A 201 -18.45 0.44 13.56
CA HIS A 201 -19.66 -0.19 14.08
C HIS A 201 -20.09 0.45 15.40
N ASP A 202 -21.39 0.35 15.71
CA ASP A 202 -22.03 1.00 16.87
C ASP A 202 -21.91 2.54 16.87
N ALA A 203 -21.75 3.17 15.69
CA ALA A 203 -21.63 4.61 15.49
C ALA A 203 -20.45 5.27 16.24
N LYS A 204 -19.44 4.48 16.60
CA LYS A 204 -18.19 5.00 17.17
C LYS A 204 -17.38 5.68 16.07
N THR A 205 -16.90 6.90 16.30
CA THR A 205 -16.05 7.61 15.32
C THR A 205 -14.61 7.71 15.84
N GLU A 206 -13.64 7.48 14.96
CA GLU A 206 -12.20 7.65 15.21
C GLU A 206 -11.56 8.48 14.08
N ALA A 207 -10.41 9.10 14.35
CA ALA A 207 -9.70 9.91 13.36
C ALA A 207 -9.03 9.03 12.28
N LEU A 208 -9.01 9.49 11.04
CA LEU A 208 -8.25 8.89 9.94
C LEU A 208 -6.82 9.42 9.92
N ASP A 209 -5.90 8.52 10.19
CA ASP A 209 -4.47 8.80 10.24
C ASP A 209 -3.81 8.39 8.93
N LEU A 210 -3.33 9.34 8.13
CA LEU A 210 -2.76 9.01 6.83
C LEU A 210 -1.37 8.35 6.95
N PRO A 211 -1.08 7.28 6.17
CA PRO A 211 -2.04 6.54 5.35
C PRO A 211 -2.88 5.56 6.20
N THR A 212 -4.20 5.50 5.95
CA THR A 212 -5.11 4.51 6.56
C THR A 212 -5.68 3.60 5.49
N TYR A 213 -5.78 2.30 5.80
CA TYR A 213 -6.44 1.30 4.96
C TYR A 213 -7.44 0.47 5.76
N ASP A 214 -8.29 -0.28 5.09
CA ASP A 214 -8.99 -1.40 5.71
C ASP A 214 -8.18 -2.71 5.54
N PRO A 215 -8.55 -3.80 6.24
CA PRO A 215 -7.82 -5.06 6.20
C PRO A 215 -7.72 -5.73 4.82
N LEU A 216 -8.64 -5.47 3.89
CA LEU A 216 -8.58 -5.97 2.52
C LEU A 216 -7.77 -5.05 1.61
N ALA A 217 -7.93 -3.73 1.74
CA ALA A 217 -7.19 -2.78 0.93
C ALA A 217 -5.67 -2.86 1.15
N ILE A 218 -5.21 -3.07 2.39
CA ILE A 218 -3.77 -3.19 2.68
C ILE A 218 -3.10 -4.37 1.95
N MET A 219 -3.84 -5.45 1.65
CA MET A 219 -3.33 -6.59 0.88
C MET A 219 -2.88 -6.20 -0.53
N TRP A 220 -3.51 -5.16 -1.08
CA TRP A 220 -3.28 -4.66 -2.43
C TRP A 220 -2.47 -3.37 -2.45
N GLN A 221 -2.38 -2.63 -1.35
CA GLN A 221 -1.70 -1.34 -1.34
C GLN A 221 -0.25 -1.42 -1.84
N PHE A 222 0.47 -2.49 -1.51
CA PHE A 222 1.88 -2.67 -1.93
C PHE A 222 2.04 -2.81 -3.44
N TYR A 223 1.01 -3.26 -4.15
CA TYR A 223 0.97 -3.25 -5.62
C TYR A 223 1.03 -1.82 -6.16
N PHE A 224 0.26 -0.90 -5.57
CA PHE A 224 0.16 0.49 -6.01
C PHE A 224 1.29 1.38 -5.48
N SER A 225 1.76 1.10 -4.27
CA SER A 225 2.82 1.83 -3.60
C SER A 225 3.81 0.85 -2.97
N PRO A 226 4.74 0.30 -3.75
CA PRO A 226 5.82 -0.53 -3.24
C PRO A 226 6.60 0.18 -2.12
N PRO A 227 6.98 -0.54 -1.05
CA PRO A 227 7.78 0.04 0.02
C PRO A 227 9.20 0.32 -0.49
N THR A 228 9.65 1.57 -0.38
CA THR A 228 11.00 2.00 -0.81
C THR A 228 11.99 2.12 0.35
N GLU A 229 11.48 2.46 1.54
CA GLU A 229 12.27 2.57 2.76
C GLU A 229 12.43 1.22 3.47
N SER A 230 13.27 1.13 4.51
CA SER A 230 13.37 -0.08 5.35
C SER A 230 12.29 -0.18 6.43
N ARG A 231 11.41 0.82 6.52
CA ARG A 231 10.27 0.88 7.44
C ARG A 231 9.07 1.47 6.71
N PHE A 232 7.87 1.01 7.04
CA PHE A 232 6.65 1.68 6.60
C PHE A 232 5.58 1.63 7.69
N GLY A 233 4.90 2.75 7.86
CA GLY A 233 3.85 2.94 8.86
C GLY A 233 2.51 3.26 8.22
N PHE A 234 1.45 2.67 8.75
CA PHE A 234 0.08 2.90 8.29
C PHE A 234 -0.90 2.60 9.42
N ALA A 235 -2.12 3.14 9.31
CA ALA A 235 -3.23 2.75 10.14
C ALA A 235 -4.12 1.73 9.43
N VAL A 236 -4.73 0.84 10.20
CA VAL A 236 -5.78 -0.06 9.72
C VAL A 236 -7.05 0.21 10.50
N ALA A 237 -8.09 0.63 9.80
CA ALA A 237 -9.43 0.76 10.35
C ALA A 237 -10.20 -0.55 10.10
N THR A 238 -10.51 -1.24 11.20
CA THR A 238 -11.44 -2.38 11.20
C THR A 238 -12.86 -1.87 11.40
N THR A 239 -13.85 -2.76 11.50
CA THR A 239 -15.21 -2.37 11.91
C THR A 239 -15.32 -1.90 13.36
N ARG A 240 -14.28 -2.04 14.20
CA ARG A 240 -14.38 -1.80 15.65
C ARG A 240 -13.35 -0.84 16.23
N ARG A 241 -12.25 -0.60 15.52
CA ARG A 241 -11.15 0.26 15.95
C ARG A 241 -10.26 0.64 14.77
N VAL A 242 -9.51 1.72 14.94
CA VAL A 242 -8.32 2.05 14.16
C VAL A 242 -7.07 1.64 14.94
N ALA A 243 -6.09 1.05 14.27
CA ALA A 243 -4.82 0.67 14.88
C ALA A 243 -3.65 1.03 13.97
N ARG A 244 -2.61 1.65 14.53
CA ARG A 244 -1.37 1.97 13.81
C ARG A 244 -0.39 0.80 13.84
N TYR A 245 0.25 0.58 12.71
CA TYR A 245 1.27 -0.44 12.51
C TYR A 245 2.51 0.17 11.91
N LEU A 246 3.67 -0.30 12.36
CA LEU A 246 4.99 0.04 11.81
C LEU A 246 5.71 -1.29 11.52
N PHE A 247 5.94 -1.55 10.24
CA PHE A 247 6.72 -2.72 9.80
C PHE A 247 8.15 -2.29 9.51
N THR A 248 9.10 -3.18 9.80
CA THR A 248 10.51 -3.04 9.47
C THR A 248 10.96 -4.20 8.60
N ARG A 249 11.73 -3.92 7.55
CA ARG A 249 12.33 -4.95 6.71
C ARG A 249 13.48 -5.62 7.46
N GLU A 250 13.42 -6.94 7.58
CA GLU A 250 14.41 -7.73 8.32
C GLU A 250 15.38 -8.47 7.40
N GLY A 251 15.00 -8.71 6.14
CA GLY A 251 15.85 -9.40 5.19
C GLY A 251 15.07 -9.93 4.00
N SER A 252 15.64 -10.91 3.32
CA SER A 252 15.02 -11.60 2.19
C SER A 252 15.00 -13.10 2.42
N ASP A 253 13.91 -13.75 2.03
CA ASP A 253 13.74 -15.19 2.10
C ASP A 253 13.23 -15.73 0.76
N ARG A 254 13.52 -17.00 0.48
CA ARG A 254 12.92 -17.74 -0.64
C ARG A 254 11.67 -18.45 -0.19
N ILE A 255 10.56 -18.22 -0.89
CA ILE A 255 9.26 -18.81 -0.58
C ILE A 255 8.81 -19.67 -1.74
N ALA A 256 8.64 -20.97 -1.46
CA ALA A 256 7.97 -21.90 -2.36
C ALA A 256 6.48 -21.55 -2.50
N TRP A 257 5.98 -21.52 -3.73
CA TRP A 257 4.56 -21.40 -4.06
C TRP A 257 4.25 -22.22 -5.32
N SER A 258 2.99 -22.22 -5.81
CA SER A 258 2.61 -23.07 -6.95
C SER A 258 3.36 -22.72 -8.25
N GLY A 259 3.80 -21.47 -8.40
CA GLY A 259 4.58 -20.99 -9.55
C GLY A 259 6.09 -21.18 -9.41
N GLY A 260 6.57 -21.93 -8.41
CA GLY A 260 8.00 -22.19 -8.18
C GLY A 260 8.53 -21.55 -6.89
N GLU A 261 9.69 -20.93 -6.96
CA GLU A 261 10.35 -20.25 -5.83
C GLU A 261 10.37 -18.74 -6.08
N LEU A 262 9.98 -17.94 -5.09
CA LEU A 262 10.01 -16.48 -5.15
C LEU A 262 11.06 -15.94 -4.18
N GLU A 263 11.88 -15.01 -4.64
CA GLU A 263 12.62 -14.12 -3.75
C GLU A 263 11.65 -13.11 -3.14
N THR A 264 11.69 -12.95 -1.83
CA THR A 264 10.75 -12.11 -1.08
C THR A 264 11.48 -11.26 -0.06
N GLU A 265 10.95 -10.07 0.21
CA GLU A 265 11.37 -9.25 1.33
C GLU A 265 10.54 -9.62 2.57
N ARG A 266 11.19 -10.00 3.66
CA ARG A 266 10.54 -10.28 4.94
C ARG A 266 10.44 -9.00 5.78
N TRP A 267 9.21 -8.69 6.16
CA TRP A 267 8.85 -7.55 6.98
C TRP A 267 8.23 -8.00 8.28
N HIS A 268 8.61 -7.34 9.37
CA HIS A 268 8.22 -7.71 10.72
C HIS A 268 7.61 -6.55 11.48
N ARG A 269 6.65 -6.89 12.32
CA ARG A 269 6.03 -6.02 13.31
C ARG A 269 5.77 -6.81 14.59
N GLY A 270 6.33 -6.35 15.70
CA GLY A 270 5.88 -6.70 17.06
C GLY A 270 4.82 -5.72 17.56
N SER A 271 3.83 -6.20 18.31
CA SER A 271 2.90 -5.33 19.05
C SER A 271 3.61 -4.69 20.25
N GLU A 272 3.16 -3.51 20.68
CA GLU A 272 3.73 -2.80 21.83
C GLU A 272 3.63 -3.60 23.14
N ASP A 273 2.58 -4.41 23.28
CA ASP A 273 2.38 -5.30 24.43
C ASP A 273 3.15 -6.62 24.33
N GLY A 274 3.88 -6.85 23.24
CA GLY A 274 4.62 -8.09 22.97
C GLY A 274 3.76 -9.33 22.74
N LYS A 275 2.43 -9.19 22.71
CA LYS A 275 1.49 -10.32 22.60
C LYS A 275 1.17 -10.72 21.18
N THR A 276 1.65 -10.01 20.17
CA THR A 276 1.36 -10.37 18.78
C THR A 276 2.55 -10.01 17.91
N GLU A 277 3.02 -11.01 17.17
CA GLU A 277 4.03 -10.81 16.13
C GLU A 277 3.37 -11.02 14.78
N ALA A 278 3.67 -10.15 13.83
CA ALA A 278 3.23 -10.26 12.45
C ALA A 278 4.44 -10.22 11.52
N LEU A 279 4.52 -11.21 10.63
CA LEU A 279 5.47 -11.24 9.52
C LEU A 279 4.71 -11.23 8.21
N VAL A 280 5.21 -10.48 7.24
CA VAL A 280 4.73 -10.48 5.86
C VAL A 280 5.90 -10.58 4.90
N TRP A 281 5.77 -11.45 3.91
CA TRP A 281 6.75 -11.62 2.83
C TRP A 281 6.16 -11.03 1.56
N LEU A 282 6.79 -9.97 1.07
CA LEU A 282 6.39 -9.27 -0.15
C LEU A 282 7.28 -9.72 -1.31
N ALA A 283 6.73 -10.13 -2.44
CA ALA A 283 7.51 -10.59 -3.59
C ALA A 283 7.71 -9.46 -4.62
N PRO A 284 8.93 -8.91 -4.80
CA PRO A 284 9.16 -7.84 -5.77
C PRO A 284 8.79 -8.22 -7.21
N SER A 285 9.01 -9.48 -7.59
CA SER A 285 8.62 -10.03 -8.91
C SER A 285 7.12 -10.13 -9.13
N LEU A 286 6.31 -10.04 -8.07
CA LEU A 286 4.85 -9.97 -8.14
C LEU A 286 4.35 -8.59 -7.69
N HIS A 287 5.10 -7.53 -8.01
CA HIS A 287 4.78 -6.15 -7.64
C HIS A 287 4.49 -6.00 -6.14
N TYR A 288 5.34 -6.61 -5.31
CA TYR A 288 5.26 -6.56 -3.85
C TYR A 288 3.96 -7.11 -3.25
N LEU A 289 3.22 -7.97 -3.97
CA LEU A 289 2.11 -8.67 -3.35
C LEU A 289 2.56 -9.51 -2.13
N PRO A 290 1.74 -9.58 -1.07
CA PRO A 290 2.00 -10.45 0.07
C PRO A 290 1.89 -11.93 -0.34
N VAL A 291 3.00 -12.64 -0.43
CA VAL A 291 3.00 -14.07 -0.80
C VAL A 291 2.93 -14.98 0.42
N LYS A 292 3.42 -14.52 1.57
CA LYS A 292 3.24 -15.20 2.84
C LYS A 292 2.92 -14.19 3.94
N MET A 293 2.07 -14.59 4.87
CA MET A 293 1.78 -13.86 6.09
C MET A 293 1.81 -14.83 7.26
N ARG A 294 2.30 -14.38 8.42
CA ARG A 294 2.27 -15.14 9.67
C ARG A 294 1.88 -14.21 10.80
N VAL A 295 0.94 -14.65 11.63
CA VAL A 295 0.63 -14.01 12.90
C VAL A 295 0.87 -15.03 14.01
N SER A 296 1.70 -14.65 14.98
CA SER A 296 2.12 -15.48 16.12
C SER A 296 1.76 -14.83 17.45
N ASN A 297 1.93 -15.60 18.53
CA ASN A 297 1.68 -15.18 19.92
C ASN A 297 0.22 -14.80 20.22
N THR A 298 -0.72 -15.12 19.33
CA THR A 298 -2.15 -14.91 19.59
C THR A 298 -2.68 -15.94 20.59
N ASP A 299 -3.78 -15.61 21.28
CA ASP A 299 -4.50 -16.54 22.17
C ASP A 299 -4.92 -17.86 21.47
N ARG A 300 -4.93 -17.88 20.14
CA ARG A 300 -5.28 -19.04 19.32
C ARG A 300 -4.08 -19.77 18.74
N GLY A 301 -2.85 -19.34 19.02
CA GLY A 301 -1.62 -19.90 18.45
C GLY A 301 -1.14 -19.16 17.20
N THR A 302 -0.23 -19.78 16.46
CA THR A 302 0.32 -19.24 15.21
C THR A 302 -0.56 -19.63 14.04
N VAL A 303 -0.80 -18.69 13.13
CA VAL A 303 -1.50 -18.95 11.88
C VAL A 303 -0.69 -18.35 10.73
N GLU A 304 -0.57 -19.11 9.65
CA GLU A 304 0.08 -18.71 8.42
C GLU A 304 -0.90 -18.64 7.26
N ALA A 305 -0.55 -17.86 6.26
CA ALA A 305 -1.20 -17.85 4.98
C ALA A 305 -0.16 -17.78 3.87
N LEU A 306 -0.35 -18.61 2.84
CA LEU A 306 0.52 -18.70 1.69
C LEU A 306 -0.30 -18.48 0.43
N LEU A 307 0.17 -17.59 -0.44
CA LEU A 307 -0.40 -17.38 -1.76
C LEU A 307 -0.20 -18.66 -2.58
N ASP A 308 -1.30 -19.26 -2.98
CA ASP A 308 -1.32 -20.48 -3.76
C ASP A 308 -1.41 -20.16 -5.26
N SER A 309 -2.27 -19.23 -5.68
CA SER A 309 -2.36 -18.85 -7.11
C SER A 309 -2.92 -17.44 -7.30
N ILE A 310 -2.61 -16.86 -8.46
CA ILE A 310 -3.22 -15.61 -8.96
C ILE A 310 -4.03 -15.99 -10.20
N ARG A 311 -5.32 -15.67 -10.21
CA ARG A 311 -6.21 -15.94 -11.35
C ARG A 311 -6.67 -14.61 -11.94
N VAL A 312 -6.50 -14.45 -13.24
CA VAL A 312 -6.87 -13.23 -13.96
C VAL A 312 -7.98 -13.56 -14.95
N ASP A 313 -9.15 -12.95 -14.79
CA ASP A 313 -10.23 -13.10 -15.75
C ASP A 313 -10.04 -12.05 -16.87
N GLN A 314 -9.72 -12.49 -18.10
CA GLN A 314 -9.50 -11.58 -19.24
C GLN A 314 -10.78 -10.97 -19.86
N LYS A 315 -11.96 -11.08 -19.22
CA LYS A 315 -13.22 -10.59 -19.82
C LYS A 315 -13.84 -9.44 -19.03
N LEU A 316 -13.55 -8.22 -19.48
CA LEU A 316 -14.55 -7.16 -19.62
C LEU A 316 -14.10 -6.11 -20.68
N ALA A 317 -13.70 -6.59 -21.87
CA ALA A 317 -13.53 -5.70 -23.01
C ALA A 317 -14.89 -5.51 -23.69
N ARG A 318 -15.47 -4.32 -23.48
CA ARG A 318 -16.43 -3.60 -24.34
C ARG A 318 -17.69 -4.37 -24.79
N GLN A 319 -18.84 -3.90 -24.31
CA GLN A 319 -20.03 -3.71 -25.16
C GLN A 319 -20.26 -2.22 -25.30
#